data_AF-A0A1Q9PEX4-F1
#
_entry.id   AF-A0A1Q9PEX4-F1
#
_cell.length_a   1.000
_cell.length_b   1.000
_cell.length_c   1.000
_cell.angle_alpha   90.00
_cell.angle_beta   90.00
_cell.angle_gamma   90.00
#
_symmetry.space_group_name_H-M   'P 1'
#
loop_
_entity.id
_entity.type
_entity.pdbx_description
1 polymer ?
#
loop_
_entity_poly.entity_id
_entity_poly.type
_entity_poly.pdbx_seq_one_letter_code
_entity_poly.pdbx_strand_id
1 'polypeptide(L)'
;MILNLKYSFNKILMLIAPLDDRMSEKESHVVSKRMLALGFTAPFIFSIGGMVIAFYATANASVKIRNISLIVATFLGLFISIGVIFLMQWRINKKIAKEQS
;
A
#
# COMPACT_ATOMS: atom_id res chain seq x y z
N MET A 1 9.86 23.10 -26.66
CA MET A 1 9.01 22.91 -25.45
C MET A 1 9.11 21.49 -24.83
N ILE A 2 9.62 20.47 -25.53
CA ILE A 2 9.74 19.08 -25.01
C ILE A 2 10.99 18.85 -24.12
N LEU A 3 12.06 19.62 -24.33
CA LEU A 3 13.34 19.46 -23.60
C LEU A 3 13.27 19.83 -22.10
N ASN A 4 12.38 20.75 -21.71
CA ASN A 4 12.25 21.20 -20.32
C ASN A 4 11.55 20.16 -19.42
N LEU A 5 10.72 19.29 -20.00
CA LEU A 5 10.04 18.22 -19.25
C LEU A 5 10.99 17.09 -18.87
N LYS A 6 11.94 16.74 -19.75
CA LYS A 6 12.91 15.66 -19.52
C LYS A 6 13.90 16.02 -18.41
N TYR A 7 14.29 17.29 -18.32
CA TYR A 7 15.19 17.79 -17.27
C TYR A 7 14.51 17.80 -15.89
N SER A 8 13.22 18.15 -15.83
CA SER A 8 12.44 18.11 -14.59
C SER A 8 12.27 16.68 -14.05
N PHE A 9 12.09 15.69 -14.94
CA PHE A 9 11.96 14.29 -14.53
C PHE A 9 13.27 13.72 -13.98
N ASN A 10 14.42 14.04 -14.59
CA ASN A 10 15.73 13.63 -14.07
C ASN A 10 16.04 14.28 -12.71
N LYS A 11 15.58 15.52 -12.48
CA LYS A 11 15.76 16.20 -11.20
C LYS A 11 14.89 15.61 -10.09
N ILE A 12 13.69 15.13 -10.43
CA ILE A 12 12.83 14.35 -9.51
C ILE A 12 13.46 12.99 -9.24
N LEU A 13 14.00 12.31 -10.25
CA LEU A 13 14.71 11.03 -10.08
C LEU A 13 15.95 11.18 -9.19
N MET A 14 16.72 12.25 -9.37
CA MET A 14 17.87 12.60 -8.53
C MET A 14 17.48 13.05 -7.11
N LEU A 15 16.26 13.55 -6.89
CA LEU A 15 15.75 13.86 -5.55
C LEU A 15 15.27 12.61 -4.80
N ILE A 16 14.87 11.57 -5.53
CA ILE A 16 14.49 10.26 -4.97
C ILE A 16 15.73 9.37 -4.77
N ALA A 17 16.82 9.63 -5.51
CA ALA A 17 18.02 8.81 -5.54
C ALA A 17 18.97 8.86 -4.32
N PRO A 18 18.93 9.81 -3.35
CA PRO A 18 19.75 9.72 -2.16
C PRO A 18 18.87 9.28 -0.98
N LEU A 19 18.38 8.04 -1.05
CA LEU A 19 17.87 7.32 0.13
C LEU A 19 18.50 5.92 0.26
N ASP A 20 19.56 5.64 -0.50
CA ASP A 20 20.53 4.61 -0.14
C ASP A 20 21.71 5.31 0.55
N ASP A 21 22.05 4.88 1.77
CA ASP A 21 23.41 4.43 2.09
C ASP A 21 23.73 4.30 3.59
N ARG A 22 22.78 4.43 4.53
CA ARG A 22 23.06 4.16 5.95
C ARG A 22 21.91 3.54 6.74
N MET A 23 21.38 2.39 6.29
CA MET A 23 20.63 1.53 7.22
C MET A 23 21.61 0.65 8.00
N SER A 24 22.11 1.20 9.10
CA SER A 24 22.82 0.47 10.15
C SER A 24 21.94 -0.71 10.64
N GLU A 25 22.54 -1.86 10.98
CA GLU A 25 21.91 -3.09 11.52
C GLU A 25 20.77 -2.88 12.56
N LYS A 26 20.72 -1.71 13.23
CA LYS A 26 19.63 -1.32 14.14
C LYS A 26 18.30 -0.96 13.45
N GLU A 27 18.29 -0.55 12.17
CA GLU A 27 17.06 -0.14 11.46
C GLU A 27 16.20 -1.32 10.97
N SER A 28 16.80 -2.50 10.75
CA SER A 28 16.09 -3.74 10.39
C SER A 28 14.91 -4.04 11.35
N HIS A 29 15.13 -3.84 12.65
CA HIS A 29 14.11 -4.10 13.67
C HIS A 29 13.01 -3.00 13.69
N VAL A 30 13.34 -1.77 13.31
CA VAL A 30 12.39 -0.64 13.26
C VAL A 30 11.54 -0.71 11.99
N VAL A 31 12.14 -1.08 10.85
CA VAL A 31 11.43 -1.30 9.58
C VAL A 31 10.48 -2.49 9.71
N SER A 32 10.89 -3.58 10.35
CA SER A 32 10.00 -4.72 10.65
C SER A 32 8.81 -4.32 11.54
N LYS A 33 9.04 -3.52 12.59
CA LYS A 33 7.96 -3.03 13.46
C LYS A 33 6.97 -2.12 12.71
N ARG A 34 7.45 -1.24 11.83
CA ARG A 34 6.60 -0.37 11.00
C ARG A 34 5.85 -1.14 9.92
N MET A 35 6.48 -2.15 9.30
CA MET A 35 5.81 -3.07 8.38
C MET A 35 4.73 -3.90 9.06
N LEU A 36 4.97 -4.38 10.29
CA LEU A 36 3.97 -5.09 11.07
C LEU A 36 2.80 -4.17 11.41
N ALA A 37 3.07 -2.93 11.81
CA ALA A 37 2.02 -1.94 12.04
C ALA A 37 1.22 -1.64 10.76
N LEU A 38 1.89 -1.42 9.62
CA LEU A 38 1.23 -1.18 8.34
C LEU A 38 0.44 -2.40 7.86
N GLY A 39 0.97 -3.61 8.01
CA GLY A 39 0.30 -4.85 7.70
C GLY A 39 -0.89 -5.15 8.62
N PHE A 40 -0.83 -4.70 9.87
CA PHE A 40 -1.95 -4.77 10.80
C PHE A 40 -3.03 -3.74 10.48
N THR A 41 -2.67 -2.50 10.12
CA THR A 41 -3.65 -1.42 9.90
C THR A 41 -4.26 -1.40 8.49
N ALA A 42 -3.54 -1.88 7.48
CA ALA A 42 -4.01 -1.85 6.08
C ALA A 42 -5.37 -2.55 5.87
N PRO A 43 -5.64 -3.74 6.45
CA PRO A 43 -6.92 -4.42 6.27
C PRO A 43 -8.11 -3.58 6.77
N PHE A 44 -7.91 -2.83 7.85
CA PHE A 44 -8.93 -1.96 8.42
C PHE A 44 -9.18 -0.73 7.55
N ILE A 45 -8.12 -0.09 7.05
CA ILE A 45 -8.24 1.09 6.18
C ILE A 45 -8.95 0.72 4.86
N PHE A 46 -8.55 -0.39 4.23
CA PHE A 46 -9.18 -0.85 3.00
C PHE A 46 -10.63 -1.31 3.21
N SER A 47 -10.93 -1.97 4.33
CA SER A 47 -12.30 -2.41 4.64
C SER A 47 -13.22 -1.23 4.96
N ILE A 48 -12.78 -0.27 5.78
CA ILE A 48 -13.56 0.93 6.12
C ILE A 48 -13.76 1.79 4.88
N GLY A 49 -12.70 2.04 4.10
CA GLY A 49 -12.79 2.78 2.84
C GLY A 49 -13.73 2.11 1.84
N GLY A 50 -13.64 0.78 1.69
CA GLY A 50 -14.52 -0.01 0.84
C GLY A 50 -15.98 0.04 1.27
N MET A 51 -16.26 -0.04 2.57
CA MET A 51 -17.61 0.10 3.12
C MET A 51 -18.21 1.48 2.86
N VAL A 52 -17.43 2.54 3.03
CA VAL A 52 -17.88 3.92 2.75
C VAL A 52 -18.24 4.08 1.28
N ILE A 53 -17.38 3.61 0.37
CA ILE A 53 -17.63 3.67 -1.07
C ILE A 53 -18.89 2.87 -1.43
N ALA A 54 -19.03 1.65 -0.91
CA ALA A 54 -20.20 0.81 -1.15
C ALA A 54 -21.49 1.43 -0.61
N PHE A 55 -21.44 2.08 0.55
CA PHE A 55 -22.58 2.79 1.13
C PHE A 55 -23.07 3.92 0.22
N TYR A 56 -22.17 4.77 -0.27
CA TYR A 56 -22.53 5.85 -1.20
C TYR A 56 -22.98 5.32 -2.56
N ALA A 57 -22.32 4.30 -3.09
CA ALA A 57 -22.68 3.69 -4.37
C ALA A 57 -24.06 3.00 -4.34
N THR A 58 -24.50 2.54 -3.17
CA THR A 58 -25.79 1.86 -2.98
C THR A 58 -26.80 2.68 -2.18
N ALA A 59 -26.60 3.99 -2.06
CA ALA A 59 -27.46 4.87 -1.27
C ALA A 59 -28.94 4.83 -1.72
N ASN A 60 -29.17 4.69 -3.03
CA ASN A 60 -30.51 4.62 -3.62
C ASN A 60 -31.00 3.17 -3.89
N ALA A 61 -30.22 2.16 -3.49
CA ALA A 61 -30.60 0.76 -3.67
C ALA A 61 -31.50 0.27 -2.53
N SER A 62 -32.17 -0.86 -2.74
CA SER A 62 -32.93 -1.51 -1.67
C SER A 62 -32.02 -1.90 -0.49
N VAL A 63 -32.58 -1.93 0.72
CA VAL A 63 -31.83 -2.27 1.95
C VAL A 63 -31.13 -3.63 1.83
N LYS A 64 -31.76 -4.60 1.14
CA LYS A 64 -31.15 -5.92 0.88
C LYS A 64 -29.89 -5.81 0.03
N ILE A 65 -29.94 -5.05 -1.06
CA ILE A 65 -28.79 -4.86 -1.97
C ILE A 65 -27.68 -4.12 -1.24
N ARG A 66 -27.99 -3.05 -0.51
CA ARG A 66 -27.00 -2.29 0.26
C ARG A 66 -26.28 -3.17 1.28
N ASN A 67 -27.00 -4.02 2.02
CA ASN A 67 -26.39 -4.92 3.00
C ASN A 67 -25.47 -5.95 2.33
N ILE A 68 -25.88 -6.54 1.20
CA ILE A 68 -25.03 -7.47 0.43
C ILE A 68 -23.79 -6.74 -0.08
N SER A 69 -23.93 -5.53 -0.62
CA SER A 69 -22.80 -4.74 -1.12
C SER A 69 -21.80 -4.37 -0.03
N LEU A 70 -22.26 -4.06 1.19
CA LEU A 70 -21.39 -3.80 2.33
C LEU A 70 -20.58 -5.05 2.73
N ILE A 71 -21.24 -6.22 2.75
CA ILE A 71 -20.58 -7.49 3.04
C ILE A 71 -19.52 -7.78 1.97
N VAL A 72 -19.88 -7.69 0.69
CA VAL A 72 -18.96 -7.93 -0.43
C VAL A 72 -17.79 -6.95 -0.42
N ALA A 73 -18.04 -5.67 -0.17
CA ALA A 73 -16.98 -4.65 -0.07
C ALA A 73 -16.00 -4.92 1.07
N THR A 74 -16.48 -5.45 2.20
CA THR A 74 -15.63 -5.84 3.33
C THR A 74 -14.71 -7.01 2.95
N PHE A 75 -15.26 -8.08 2.34
CA PHE A 75 -14.47 -9.22 1.90
C PHE A 75 -13.46 -8.86 0.81
N LEU A 76 -13.85 -8.01 -0.16
CA LEU A 76 -12.94 -7.50 -1.18
C LEU A 76 -11.82 -6.64 -0.57
N GLY A 77 -12.14 -5.76 0.38
CA GLY A 77 -11.16 -4.94 1.09
C GLY A 77 -10.13 -5.78 1.83
N LEU A 78 -10.57 -6.84 2.52
CA LEU A 78 -9.67 -7.80 3.17
C LEU A 78 -8.77 -8.54 2.17
N PHE A 79 -9.34 -9.04 1.07
CA PHE A 79 -8.59 -9.75 0.03
C PHE A 79 -7.50 -8.87 -0.59
N ILE A 80 -7.84 -7.64 -0.97
CA ILE A 80 -6.90 -6.66 -1.53
C ILE A 80 -5.80 -6.37 -0.51
N SER A 81 -6.15 -6.17 0.76
CA SER A 81 -5.16 -5.88 1.78
C SER A 81 -4.16 -7.02 1.98
N ILE A 82 -4.61 -8.28 1.99
CA ILE A 82 -3.71 -9.45 2.07
C ILE A 82 -2.75 -9.44 0.87
N GLY A 83 -3.26 -9.22 -0.34
CA GLY A 83 -2.45 -9.13 -1.55
C GLY A 83 -1.39 -8.03 -1.48
N VAL A 84 -1.76 -6.82 -1.02
CA VAL A 84 -0.84 -5.69 -0.87
C VAL A 84 0.26 -5.99 0.17
N ILE A 85 -0.11 -6.58 1.31
CA ILE A 85 0.85 -6.98 2.34
C ILE A 85 1.85 -8.00 1.78
N PHE A 86 1.37 -9.01 1.06
CA PHE A 86 2.22 -10.03 0.45
C PHE A 86 3.16 -9.44 -0.59
N LEU A 87 2.68 -8.51 -1.40
CA LEU A 87 3.49 -7.82 -2.42
C LEU A 87 4.56 -6.93 -1.78
N MET A 88 4.24 -6.24 -0.69
CA MET A 88 5.20 -5.45 0.10
C MET A 88 6.26 -6.34 0.75
N GLN A 89 5.85 -7.43 1.39
CA GLN A 89 6.75 -8.45 1.96
C GLN A 89 7.71 -9.00 0.91
N TRP A 90 7.18 -9.39 -0.26
CA TRP A 90 8.01 -9.90 -1.35
C TRP A 90 9.03 -8.86 -1.83
N ARG A 91 8.61 -7.61 -2.02
CA ARG A 91 9.51 -6.52 -2.43
C ARG A 91 10.66 -6.33 -1.43
N ILE A 92 10.38 -6.41 -0.14
CA ILE A 92 11.37 -6.19 0.92
C ILE A 92 12.33 -7.38 1.01
N ASN A 93 11.81 -8.62 0.97
CA ASN A 93 12.65 -9.81 0.92
C ASN A 93 13.56 -9.83 -0.31
N LYS A 94 13.07 -9.37 -1.47
CA LYS A 94 13.89 -9.22 -2.69
C LYS A 94 14.97 -8.16 -2.55
N LYS A 95 14.73 -7.07 -1.79
CA LYS A 95 15.74 -6.05 -1.52
C LYS A 95 16.84 -6.61 -0.60
N ILE A 96 16.45 -7.26 0.50
CA ILE A 96 17.37 -7.90 1.45
C ILE A 96 18.26 -8.95 0.74
N ALA A 97 17.68 -9.81 -0.10
CA ALA A 97 18.43 -10.83 -0.82
C ALA A 97 19.46 -10.26 -1.82
N LYS A 98 19.23 -9.05 -2.36
CA LYS A 98 20.19 -8.35 -3.22
C LYS A 98 21.33 -7.70 -2.44
N GLU A 99 21.09 -7.30 -1.19
CA GLU A 99 22.11 -6.68 -0.33
C GLU A 99 23.06 -7.72 0.28
N GLN A 100 22.69 -9.01 0.27
CA GLN A 100 23.51 -10.12 0.79
C GLN A 100 24.33 -10.89 -0.27
N SER A 101 24.25 -10.50 -1.55
CA SER A 101 25.02 -11.11 -2.66
C SER A 101 26.04 -10.15 -3.23
#